data_AF-A0A5J4KME5-F1
#
_entry.id   AF-A0A5J4KME5-F1
#
_cell.length_a   1.000
_cell.length_b   1.000
_cell.length_c   1.000
_cell.angle_alpha   90.00
_cell.angle_beta   90.00
_cell.angle_gamma   90.00
#
_symmetry.space_group_name_H-M   'P 1'
#
loop_
_entity.id
_entity.type
_entity.pdbx_description
1 polymer ?
#
loop_
_entity_poly.entity_id
_entity_poly.type
_entity_poly.pdbx_seq_one_letter_code
_entity_poly.pdbx_strand_id
1 'polypeptide(L)'
;MTQTHTLEGYSLSCPDPQEVAALLQPLAFTLHFQIAAQIYHYSADLPAQYHFRDEHGTEVIYLAGKDTPEDRIPLPAHQSRWWIYMGASQEAFYQVSRVIAARWFIAWLGDQSSIHHSVA
;
A
#
# COMPACT_ATOMS: atom_id res chain seq x y z
N MET A 1 7.97 -3.27 22.32
CA MET A 1 7.61 -2.58 21.07
C MET A 1 7.46 -3.65 20.02
N THR A 2 6.24 -3.93 19.57
CA THR A 2 5.97 -5.02 18.62
C THR A 2 6.40 -4.56 17.23
N GLN A 3 7.31 -5.30 16.60
CA GLN A 3 7.77 -5.01 15.24
C GLN A 3 6.63 -5.24 14.25
N THR A 4 6.12 -4.18 13.64
CA THR A 4 5.02 -4.26 12.67
C THR A 4 5.59 -4.61 11.30
N HIS A 5 5.49 -5.89 10.91
CA HIS A 5 5.88 -6.32 9.57
C HIS A 5 5.05 -5.60 8.52
N THR A 6 5.75 -4.90 7.61
CA THR A 6 5.13 -4.09 6.57
C THR A 6 5.72 -4.48 5.21
N LEU A 7 4.86 -4.57 4.20
CA LEU A 7 5.27 -4.61 2.81
C LEU A 7 4.89 -3.30 2.16
N GLU A 8 5.78 -2.76 1.34
CA GLU A 8 5.52 -1.62 0.48
C GLU A 8 5.70 -2.04 -0.97
N GLY A 9 4.87 -1.55 -1.88
CA GLY A 9 4.96 -1.90 -3.28
C GLY A 9 4.50 -0.80 -4.21
N TYR A 10 5.06 -0.80 -5.41
CA TYR A 10 4.72 0.10 -6.50
C TYR A 10 4.12 -0.72 -7.64
N SER A 11 3.08 -0.20 -8.30
CA SER A 11 2.54 -0.80 -9.52
C SER A 11 2.57 0.19 -10.68
N LEU A 12 2.82 -0.35 -11.89
CA LEU A 12 2.73 0.40 -13.13
C LEU A 12 1.28 0.58 -13.60
N SER A 13 0.29 -0.01 -12.93
CA SER A 13 -1.13 0.24 -13.16
C SER A 13 -1.75 1.04 -12.01
N CYS A 14 -2.90 1.66 -12.29
CA CYS A 14 -3.78 2.26 -11.29
C CYS A 14 -5.15 1.58 -11.43
N PRO A 15 -5.38 0.44 -10.76
CA PRO A 15 -6.65 -0.27 -10.87
C PRO A 15 -7.81 0.56 -10.32
N ASP A 16 -9.02 0.35 -10.81
CA ASP A 16 -10.18 1.04 -10.25
C ASP A 16 -10.40 0.61 -8.77
N PRO A 17 -10.69 1.53 -7.82
CA PRO A 17 -10.91 1.16 -6.43
C PRO A 17 -12.00 0.10 -6.21
N GLN A 18 -13.00 0.01 -7.09
CA GLN A 18 -14.01 -1.06 -7.06
C GLN A 18 -13.42 -2.41 -7.49
N GLU A 19 -12.50 -2.43 -8.45
CA GLU A 19 -11.74 -3.64 -8.83
C GLU A 19 -10.90 -4.12 -7.64
N VAL A 20 -10.25 -3.19 -6.93
CA VAL A 20 -9.48 -3.49 -5.72
C VAL A 20 -10.39 -4.08 -4.64
N ALA A 21 -11.52 -3.42 -4.36
CA ALA A 21 -12.49 -3.91 -3.38
C ALA A 21 -13.03 -5.30 -3.74
N ALA A 22 -13.36 -5.54 -5.01
CA ALA A 22 -13.86 -6.83 -5.49
C ALA A 22 -12.81 -7.94 -5.39
N LEU A 23 -11.52 -7.64 -5.59
CA LEU A 23 -10.43 -8.60 -5.39
C LEU A 23 -10.24 -8.96 -3.92
N LEU A 24 -10.42 -7.99 -3.03
CA LEU A 24 -10.14 -8.12 -1.60
C LEU A 24 -11.33 -8.71 -0.81
N GLN A 25 -12.56 -8.49 -1.25
CA GLN A 25 -13.77 -8.97 -0.56
C GLN A 25 -13.77 -10.50 -0.30
N PRO A 26 -13.40 -11.37 -1.25
CA PRO A 26 -13.32 -12.82 -1.00
C PRO A 26 -12.29 -13.23 0.06
N LEU A 27 -11.34 -12.33 0.38
CA LEU A 27 -10.34 -12.50 1.44
C LEU A 27 -10.80 -11.91 2.78
N ALA A 28 -12.09 -11.56 2.92
CA ALA A 28 -12.69 -10.93 4.09
C ALA A 28 -12.18 -9.51 4.42
N PHE A 29 -11.54 -8.84 3.46
CA PHE A 29 -11.16 -7.43 3.60
C PHE A 29 -12.33 -6.52 3.25
N THR A 30 -12.53 -5.50 4.08
CA THR A 30 -13.58 -4.48 3.86
C THR A 30 -12.98 -3.08 3.87
N LEU A 31 -13.52 -2.18 3.06
CA LEU A 31 -13.11 -0.78 3.05
C LEU A 31 -13.54 -0.14 4.38
N HIS A 32 -12.59 0.37 5.15
CA HIS A 32 -12.87 0.99 6.46
C HIS A 32 -12.48 2.46 6.52
N PHE A 33 -11.65 2.93 5.59
CA PHE A 33 -11.28 4.34 5.47
C PHE A 33 -11.01 4.70 4.01
N GLN A 34 -11.42 5.91 3.61
CA GLN A 34 -11.11 6.45 2.30
C GLN A 34 -10.95 7.98 2.33
N ILE A 35 -10.08 8.49 1.46
CA ILE A 35 -9.93 9.91 1.15
C ILE A 35 -9.97 10.06 -0.37
N ALA A 36 -10.80 10.98 -0.88
CA ALA A 36 -10.81 11.30 -2.30
C ALA A 36 -9.53 12.05 -2.69
N ALA A 37 -9.15 11.97 -3.97
CA ALA A 37 -8.02 12.73 -4.49
C ALA A 37 -8.21 14.24 -4.23
N GLN A 38 -7.14 14.91 -3.84
CA GLN A 38 -7.15 16.35 -3.57
C GLN A 38 -6.26 17.05 -4.59
N ILE A 39 -6.88 17.97 -5.33
CA ILE A 39 -6.20 18.76 -6.36
C ILE A 39 -5.88 20.12 -5.77
N TYR A 40 -4.63 20.53 -5.90
CA TYR A 40 -4.16 21.79 -5.34
C TYR A 40 -3.61 22.71 -6.43
N HIS A 41 -3.87 24.01 -6.30
CA HIS A 41 -3.36 24.99 -7.27
C HIS A 41 -1.88 25.36 -7.06
N TYR A 42 -1.38 25.24 -5.83
CA TYR A 42 -0.06 25.73 -5.44
C TYR A 42 0.79 24.68 -4.70
N SER A 43 0.32 23.43 -4.64
CA SER A 43 1.03 22.31 -4.02
C SER A 43 0.82 21.04 -4.83
N ALA A 44 1.53 19.99 -4.44
CA ALA A 44 1.38 18.65 -4.98
C ALA A 44 -0.08 18.17 -4.89
N ASP A 45 -0.57 17.54 -5.95
CA ASP A 45 -1.82 16.79 -5.89
C ASP A 45 -1.62 15.55 -5.01
N LEU A 46 -2.65 15.23 -4.22
CA LEU A 46 -2.69 14.04 -3.39
C LEU A 46 -3.60 13.00 -4.05
N PRO A 47 -3.09 11.79 -4.37
CA PRO A 47 -3.92 10.73 -4.94
C PRO A 47 -4.98 10.26 -3.93
N ALA A 48 -6.03 9.63 -4.43
CA ALA A 48 -7.06 9.05 -3.56
C ALA A 48 -6.45 7.90 -2.74
N GLN A 49 -6.91 7.74 -1.50
CA GLN A 49 -6.39 6.79 -0.54
C GLN A 49 -7.51 5.88 -0.05
N TYR A 50 -7.25 4.57 -0.03
CA TYR A 50 -8.22 3.55 0.36
C TYR A 50 -7.57 2.56 1.32
N HIS A 51 -8.26 2.28 2.42
CA HIS A 51 -7.78 1.32 3.42
C HIS A 51 -8.77 0.19 3.58
N PHE A 52 -8.28 -1.02 3.37
CA PHE A 52 -9.03 -2.25 3.55
C PHE A 52 -8.49 -3.00 4.76
N ARG A 53 -9.38 -3.56 5.58
CA ARG A 53 -8.98 -4.32 6.77
C ARG A 53 -9.79 -5.60 6.91
N ASP A 54 -9.13 -6.67 7.35
CA ASP A 54 -9.76 -7.94 7.72
C ASP A 54 -10.10 -8.01 9.23
N GLU A 55 -10.70 -9.09 9.69
CA GLU A 55 -11.03 -9.29 11.11
C GLU A 55 -9.79 -9.50 12.01
N HIS A 56 -8.65 -9.85 11.43
CA HIS A 56 -7.39 -10.06 12.13
C HIS A 56 -6.58 -8.76 12.28
N GLY A 57 -7.05 -7.65 11.70
CA GLY A 57 -6.37 -6.36 11.71
C GLY A 57 -5.29 -6.21 10.64
N THR A 58 -5.17 -7.14 9.70
CA THR A 58 -4.33 -6.97 8.51
C THR A 58 -4.89 -5.82 7.69
N GLU A 59 -4.04 -4.88 7.29
CA GLU A 59 -4.47 -3.68 6.60
C GLU A 59 -3.77 -3.54 5.26
N VAL A 60 -4.55 -3.30 4.21
CA VAL A 60 -4.07 -2.97 2.87
C VAL A 60 -4.38 -1.49 2.62
N ILE A 61 -3.33 -0.70 2.40
CA ILE A 61 -3.46 0.69 1.95
C ILE A 61 -3.17 0.75 0.46
N TYR A 62 -4.07 1.39 -0.28
CA TYR A 62 -3.96 1.61 -1.71
C TYR A 62 -4.04 3.12 -2.01
N LEU A 63 -2.98 3.66 -2.62
CA LEU A 63 -2.98 5.01 -3.19
C LEU A 63 -3.21 4.94 -4.70
N ALA A 64 -4.36 5.45 -5.12
CA ALA A 64 -4.81 5.47 -6.50
C ALA A 64 -4.26 6.70 -7.23
N GLY A 65 -3.00 6.62 -7.63
CA GLY A 65 -2.34 7.63 -8.43
C GLY A 65 -0.84 7.65 -8.21
N LYS A 66 -0.21 8.68 -8.77
CA LYS A 66 1.23 8.90 -8.64
C LYS A 66 1.51 9.72 -7.40
N ASP A 67 2.59 9.38 -6.73
CA ASP A 67 3.19 10.29 -5.76
C ASP A 67 3.73 11.53 -6.50
N THR A 68 3.50 12.71 -5.94
CA THR A 68 4.23 13.90 -6.34
C THR A 68 5.55 13.89 -5.57
N PRO A 69 6.72 13.85 -6.25
CA PRO A 69 7.99 13.81 -5.54
C PRO A 69 8.21 15.12 -4.77
N GLU A 70 8.17 15.04 -3.43
CA GLU A 70 8.72 16.09 -2.57
C GLU A 70 10.25 15.99 -2.64
N ASP A 71 10.89 17.10 -3.02
CA ASP A 71 12.33 17.34 -2.95
C ASP A 71 13.28 16.15 -3.25
N ARG A 72 13.74 16.08 -4.50
CA ARG A 72 15.00 15.44 -4.94
C ARG A 72 15.17 13.93 -4.70
N ILE A 73 14.20 13.22 -4.13
CA ILE A 73 14.23 11.76 -4.06
C ILE A 73 13.46 11.21 -5.26
N PRO A 74 14.13 10.60 -6.26
CA PRO A 74 13.44 9.96 -7.35
C PRO A 74 12.69 8.73 -6.82
N LEU A 75 11.36 8.76 -6.91
CA LEU A 75 10.54 7.58 -6.67
C LEU A 75 10.58 6.66 -7.90
N PRO A 76 10.42 5.33 -7.73
CA PRO A 76 10.22 4.43 -8.85
C PRO A 76 9.04 4.91 -9.71
N ALA A 77 9.13 4.76 -11.03
CA ALA A 77 8.00 5.05 -11.91
C ALA A 77 6.83 4.13 -11.54
N HIS A 78 5.68 4.71 -11.22
CA HIS A 78 4.47 3.99 -10.82
C HIS A 78 3.21 4.76 -11.22
N GLN A 79 2.07 4.09 -11.12
CA GLN A 79 0.73 4.68 -11.23
C GLN A 79 -0.13 4.41 -9.99
N SER A 80 0.33 3.55 -9.08
CA SER A 80 -0.22 3.40 -7.74
C SER A 80 0.83 2.89 -6.76
N ARG A 81 0.58 3.13 -5.47
CA ARG A 81 1.42 2.69 -4.35
C ARG A 81 0.59 1.92 -3.33
N TRP A 82 1.22 0.97 -2.69
CA TRP A 82 0.57 -0.04 -1.87
C TRP A 82 1.35 -0.28 -0.59
N TRP A 83 0.63 -0.48 0.51
CA TRP A 83 1.18 -1.02 1.75
C TRP A 83 0.33 -2.16 2.26
N ILE A 84 0.97 -3.11 2.93
CA ILE A 84 0.29 -4.15 3.69
C ILE A 84 0.92 -4.19 5.08
N TYR A 85 0.10 -3.98 6.10
CA TYR A 85 0.49 -4.10 7.51
C TYR A 85 -0.01 -5.44 8.05
N MET A 86 0.89 -6.20 8.68
CA MET A 86 0.54 -7.48 9.29
C MET A 86 -0.34 -7.28 10.53
N GLY A 87 -1.49 -7.97 10.53
CA GLY A 87 -2.36 -8.11 11.70
C GLY A 87 -1.98 -9.32 12.56
N ALA A 88 -2.95 -9.90 13.24
CA ALA A 88 -2.76 -11.09 14.08
C ALA A 88 -2.58 -12.39 13.27
N SER A 89 -3.01 -12.45 12.00
CA SER A 89 -2.83 -13.62 11.13
C SER A 89 -1.74 -13.39 10.09
N GLN A 90 -0.67 -14.16 10.21
CA GLN A 90 0.41 -14.17 9.23
C GLN A 90 -0.04 -14.79 7.90
N GLU A 91 -0.98 -15.75 7.95
CA GLU A 91 -1.57 -16.37 6.78
C GLU A 91 -2.34 -15.35 5.94
N ALA A 92 -3.20 -14.54 6.58
CA ALA A 92 -3.97 -13.50 5.90
C ALA A 92 -3.04 -12.48 5.21
N PHE A 93 -2.01 -12.02 5.92
CA PHE A 93 -0.98 -11.13 5.39
C PHE A 93 -0.24 -11.69 4.16
N TYR A 94 0.22 -12.95 4.20
CA TYR A 94 0.88 -13.55 3.04
C TYR A 94 -0.08 -13.90 1.91
N GLN A 95 -1.32 -14.27 2.23
CA GLN A 95 -2.33 -14.56 1.22
C GLN A 95 -2.68 -13.31 0.43
N VAL A 96 -3.01 -12.20 1.11
CA VAL A 96 -3.38 -10.95 0.44
C VAL A 96 -2.21 -10.37 -0.35
N SER A 97 -0.99 -10.42 0.20
CA SER A 97 0.20 -9.92 -0.51
C SER A 97 0.50 -10.70 -1.79
N ARG A 98 0.34 -12.03 -1.81
CA ARG A 98 0.49 -12.83 -3.03
C ARG A 98 -0.58 -12.53 -4.07
N VAL A 99 -1.84 -12.40 -3.65
CA VAL A 99 -2.97 -12.12 -4.56
C VAL A 99 -2.79 -10.77 -5.25
N ILE A 100 -2.48 -9.72 -4.48
CA ILE A 100 -2.23 -8.37 -4.99
C ILE A 100 -1.01 -8.38 -5.93
N ALA A 101 0.11 -8.98 -5.51
CA ALA A 101 1.33 -9.05 -6.33
C ALA A 101 1.09 -9.75 -7.67
N ALA A 102 0.38 -10.87 -7.66
CA ALA A 102 0.07 -11.61 -8.89
C ALA A 102 -0.84 -10.82 -9.82
N ARG A 103 -1.80 -10.06 -9.28
CA ARG A 103 -2.80 -9.34 -10.09
C ARG A 103 -2.26 -8.07 -10.74
N TRP A 104 -1.39 -7.33 -10.04
CA TRP A 104 -0.89 -6.03 -10.50
C TRP A 104 0.64 -5.95 -10.58
N PHE A 105 1.29 -7.11 -10.65
CA PHE A 105 2.74 -7.27 -10.88
C PHE A 105 3.60 -6.47 -9.90
N ILE A 106 3.23 -6.50 -8.61
CA ILE A 106 3.92 -5.76 -7.56
C ILE A 106 5.07 -6.59 -7.01
N ALA A 107 6.28 -6.02 -7.04
CA ALA A 107 7.42 -6.52 -6.28
C ALA A 107 7.43 -5.83 -4.92
N TRP A 108 7.21 -6.61 -3.85
CA TRP A 108 7.18 -6.09 -2.49
C TRP A 108 8.59 -5.75 -1.98
N LEU A 109 8.72 -4.54 -1.43
CA LEU A 109 9.82 -4.11 -0.60
C LEU A 109 9.48 -4.50 0.85
N GLY A 110 10.30 -5.39 1.44
CA GLY A 110 10.12 -5.86 2.81
C GLY A 110 10.71 -4.91 3.85
N ASP A 111 10.42 -5.19 5.12
CA ASP A 111 10.84 -4.43 6.31
C ASP A 111 12.31 -3.99 6.24
N GLN A 112 12.53 -2.70 5.98
CA GLN A 112 13.84 -2.02 6.07
C GLN A 112 14.21 -1.80 7.55
N SER A 113 14.16 -2.85 8.36
CA SER A 113 14.67 -2.83 9.74
C SER A 113 16.14 -3.27 9.75
N SER A 114 17.02 -2.50 9.07
CA SER A 114 18.46 -2.43 9.37
C SER A 114 19.28 -1.56 8.39
N ILE A 115 19.18 -0.24 8.47
CA ILE A 115 20.37 0.62 8.37
C ILE A 115 20.31 1.68 9.49
N HIS A 116 20.47 1.25 10.73
CA HIS A 116 21.12 2.11 11.71
C HIS A 116 22.58 2.25 11.24
N HIS A 117 22.88 3.32 10.50
CA HIS A 117 24.25 3.82 10.43
C HIS A 117 24.62 4.26 11.85
N SER A 118 25.27 3.36 12.58
CA SER A 118 26.06 3.71 13.74
C SER A 118 27.23 4.54 13.22
N VAL A 119 27.11 5.86 13.30
CA VAL A 119 28.28 6.73 13.21
C VAL A 119 28.98 6.58 14.57
N ALA A 120 30.07 5.82 14.56
CA ALA A 120 31.05 5.81 15.64
C ALA A 120 31.92 7.07 15.56
#